data_AF-A0A844B2L9-F1
#
_entry.id   AF-A0A844B2L9-F1
#
_cell.length_a   1.000
_cell.length_b   1.000
_cell.length_c   1.000
_cell.angle_alpha   90.00
_cell.angle_beta   90.00
_cell.angle_gamma   90.00
#
_symmetry.space_group_name_H-M   'P 1'
#
loop_
_entity.id
_entity.type
_entity.pdbx_description
1 polymer ?
#
loop_
_entity_poly.entity_id
_entity_poly.type
_entity_poly.pdbx_seq_one_letter_code
_entity_poly.pdbx_strand_id
1 'polypeptide(L)'
;MADRIARVARERSLKTLAQRLFVIEEPDAERKLQLAEAALLRANPELATPEGFASGKAIVIPGDIGLPRTDRVIAARADANGILDETGTRLELAGKTLSDRFVVSGKATEASLARLGDRAFAQQMRRVLPESVEIAAKAREALAKRQDEDKSRAERFAKALDEAQERLAALRALAERQR
;
A
#
# COMPACT_ATOMS: atom_id res chain seq x y z
N MET A 1 18.34 2.33 -6.59
CA MET A 1 17.66 1.67 -7.74
C MET A 1 16.15 1.69 -7.49
N ALA A 2 15.31 1.51 -8.51
CA ALA A 2 13.86 1.45 -8.31
C ALA A 2 13.42 0.14 -7.63
N ASP A 3 12.36 0.20 -6.85
CA ASP A 3 11.71 -0.97 -6.23
C ASP A 3 11.16 -1.91 -7.31
N ARG A 4 11.36 -3.22 -7.10
CA ARG A 4 10.93 -4.27 -8.03
C ARG A 4 9.93 -5.19 -7.38
N ILE A 5 9.30 -6.04 -8.18
CA ILE A 5 8.41 -7.08 -7.67
C ILE A 5 8.93 -8.45 -8.10
N ALA A 6 8.89 -9.41 -7.19
CA ALA A 6 9.11 -10.82 -7.49
C ALA A 6 8.02 -11.66 -6.84
N ARG A 7 7.99 -12.95 -7.17
CA ARG A 7 7.09 -13.90 -6.52
C ARG A 7 7.85 -14.80 -5.56
N VAL A 8 7.27 -15.06 -4.40
CA VAL A 8 7.69 -16.15 -3.52
C VAL A 8 7.50 -17.46 -4.30
N ALA A 9 8.55 -18.24 -4.45
CA ALA A 9 8.50 -19.55 -5.07
C ALA A 9 8.33 -20.63 -3.99
N ARG A 10 9.44 -21.18 -3.49
CA ARG A 10 9.44 -22.26 -2.48
C ARG A 10 10.10 -21.82 -1.17
N GLU A 11 10.40 -20.52 -1.04
CA GLU A 11 11.06 -19.97 0.13
C GLU A 11 10.12 -20.00 1.33
N ARG A 12 10.65 -20.36 2.50
CA ARG A 12 9.90 -20.45 3.76
C ARG A 12 10.43 -19.51 4.84
N SER A 13 11.41 -18.67 4.50
CA SER A 13 12.05 -17.74 5.43
C SER A 13 12.63 -16.53 4.68
N LEU A 14 12.75 -15.41 5.40
CA LEU A 14 13.37 -14.19 4.89
C LEU A 14 14.80 -14.43 4.40
N LYS A 15 15.56 -15.27 5.11
CA LYS A 15 16.93 -15.65 4.75
C LYS A 15 17.02 -16.27 3.36
N THR A 16 16.24 -17.33 3.12
CA THR A 16 16.24 -18.04 1.83
C THR A 16 15.73 -17.15 0.69
N LEU A 17 14.80 -16.24 1.00
CA LEU A 17 14.31 -15.25 0.06
C LEU A 17 15.38 -14.20 -0.29
N ALA A 18 16.06 -13.63 0.70
CA ALA A 18 17.11 -12.64 0.52
C ALA A 18 18.26 -13.19 -0.34
N GLN A 19 18.72 -14.41 -0.06
CA GLN A 19 19.78 -15.08 -0.84
C GLN A 19 19.41 -15.33 -2.30
N ARG A 20 18.12 -15.53 -2.60
CA ARG A 20 17.66 -15.70 -3.98
C ARG A 20 17.58 -14.36 -4.72
N LEU A 21 17.18 -13.30 -4.02
CA LEU A 21 16.85 -12.01 -4.64
C LEU A 21 18.08 -11.10 -4.80
N PHE A 22 19.05 -11.20 -3.90
CA PHE A 22 20.23 -10.37 -3.85
C PHE A 22 21.51 -11.18 -4.00
N VAL A 23 22.54 -10.56 -4.56
CA VAL A 23 23.89 -11.10 -4.59
C VAL A 23 24.51 -10.86 -3.21
N ILE A 24 24.67 -11.94 -2.44
CA ILE A 24 25.21 -11.92 -1.08
C ILE A 24 26.52 -12.71 -1.09
N GLU A 25 27.60 -12.01 -1.41
CA GLU A 25 28.96 -12.57 -1.50
C GLU A 25 29.89 -11.93 -0.45
N GLU A 26 30.99 -12.62 -0.13
CA GLU A 26 32.04 -12.11 0.74
C GLU A 26 32.86 -10.98 0.08
N PRO A 27 33.52 -10.11 0.89
CA PRO A 27 33.40 -10.00 2.34
C PRO A 27 32.06 -9.39 2.76
N ASP A 28 31.66 -9.56 4.03
CA ASP A 28 30.42 -9.02 4.64
C ASP A 28 29.09 -9.70 4.26
N ALA A 29 29.11 -10.97 3.85
CA ALA A 29 27.90 -11.72 3.50
C ALA A 29 26.82 -11.68 4.61
N GLU A 30 27.22 -11.78 5.88
CA GLU A 30 26.29 -11.79 7.02
C GLU A 30 25.62 -10.43 7.23
N ARG A 31 26.37 -9.33 7.12
CA ARG A 31 25.84 -7.96 7.22
C ARG A 31 24.94 -7.63 6.04
N LYS A 32 25.33 -8.03 4.82
CA LYS A 32 24.51 -7.87 3.60
C LYS A 32 23.19 -8.65 3.71
N LEU A 33 23.24 -9.85 4.28
CA LEU A 33 22.06 -10.68 4.51
C LEU A 33 21.09 -10.01 5.50
N GLN A 34 21.56 -9.56 6.66
CA GLN A 34 20.72 -8.87 7.65
C GLN A 34 20.08 -7.61 7.07
N LEU A 35 20.84 -6.85 6.29
CA LEU A 35 20.35 -5.64 5.63
C LEU A 35 19.28 -5.96 4.57
N ALA A 36 19.47 -7.02 3.79
CA ALA A 36 18.48 -7.51 2.83
C ALA A 36 17.20 -8.00 3.52
N GLU A 37 17.32 -8.78 4.59
CA GLU A 37 16.17 -9.29 5.37
C GLU A 37 15.36 -8.15 5.99
N ALA A 38 16.02 -7.22 6.68
CA ALA A 38 15.36 -6.06 7.30
C ALA A 38 14.62 -5.21 6.27
N ALA A 39 15.23 -4.99 5.10
CA ALA A 39 14.61 -4.21 4.06
C ALA A 39 13.44 -4.93 3.38
N LEU A 40 13.56 -6.24 3.15
CA LEU A 40 12.45 -7.06 2.63
C LEU A 40 11.27 -7.07 3.59
N LEU A 41 11.54 -7.18 4.90
CA LEU A 41 10.49 -7.14 5.92
C LEU A 41 9.84 -5.75 6.02
N ARG A 42 10.63 -4.67 5.92
CA ARG A 42 10.12 -3.29 5.86
C ARG A 42 9.21 -3.08 4.65
N ALA A 43 9.61 -3.59 3.49
CA ALA A 43 8.83 -3.45 2.26
C ALA A 43 7.63 -4.40 2.20
N ASN A 44 7.67 -5.52 2.94
CA ASN A 44 6.62 -6.55 2.96
C ASN A 44 6.39 -7.02 4.41
N PRO A 45 5.63 -6.25 5.22
CA PRO A 45 5.44 -6.56 6.64
C PRO A 45 4.82 -7.95 6.90
N GLU A 46 3.99 -8.41 5.98
CA GLU A 46 3.41 -9.76 5.95
C GLU A 46 4.42 -10.92 5.94
N LEU A 47 5.66 -10.71 5.51
CA LEU A 47 6.72 -11.73 5.58
C LEU A 47 7.15 -12.01 7.04
N ALA A 48 6.64 -11.27 8.02
CA ALA A 48 6.81 -11.57 9.43
C ALA A 48 6.16 -12.90 9.84
N THR A 49 5.12 -13.35 9.14
CA THR A 49 4.38 -14.56 9.48
C THR A 49 4.54 -15.65 8.42
N PRO A 50 4.35 -16.94 8.76
CA PRO A 50 4.47 -18.04 7.81
C PRO A 50 3.52 -17.92 6.60
N GLU A 51 2.32 -17.35 6.81
CA GLU A 51 1.33 -17.10 5.76
C GLU A 51 1.85 -16.10 4.71
N GLY A 52 2.80 -15.25 5.11
CA GLY A 52 3.52 -14.34 4.22
C GLY A 52 4.28 -15.04 3.09
N PHE A 53 4.63 -16.31 3.26
CA PHE A 53 5.44 -17.09 2.31
C PHE A 53 4.60 -17.99 1.38
N ALA A 54 3.32 -17.67 1.18
CA ALA A 54 2.48 -18.41 0.24
C ALA A 54 3.12 -18.44 -1.17
N SER A 55 3.18 -19.62 -1.77
CA SER A 55 3.78 -19.79 -3.10
C SER A 55 3.02 -18.97 -4.14
N GLY A 56 3.76 -18.33 -5.04
CA GLY A 56 3.24 -17.43 -6.06
C GLY A 56 2.94 -16.01 -5.56
N LYS A 57 3.01 -15.74 -4.25
CA LYS A 57 2.70 -14.42 -3.69
C LYS A 57 3.68 -13.36 -4.19
N ALA A 58 3.16 -12.22 -4.63
CA ALA A 58 3.98 -11.08 -5.05
C ALA A 58 4.59 -10.37 -3.83
N ILE A 59 5.85 -9.99 -3.95
CA ILE A 59 6.63 -9.27 -2.93
C ILE A 59 7.42 -8.14 -3.57
N VAL A 60 7.56 -7.04 -2.83
CA VAL A 60 8.36 -5.88 -3.20
C VAL A 60 9.82 -6.12 -2.83
N ILE A 61 10.71 -6.00 -3.80
CA ILE A 61 12.16 -6.00 -3.63
C ILE A 61 12.62 -4.54 -3.54
N PRO A 62 13.05 -4.08 -2.36
CA PRO A 62 13.54 -2.71 -2.19
C PRO A 62 14.75 -2.45 -3.08
N GLY A 63 14.80 -1.29 -3.73
CA GLY A 63 15.91 -0.88 -4.60
C GLY A 63 16.87 0.13 -3.97
N ASP A 64 16.55 0.62 -2.77
CA ASP A 64 17.31 1.62 -2.02
C ASP A 64 18.45 1.02 -1.17
N ILE A 65 18.51 -0.31 -1.05
CA ILE A 65 19.44 -0.99 -0.15
C ILE A 65 20.88 -1.15 -0.67
N GLY A 66 21.16 -0.70 -1.89
CA GLY A 66 22.52 -0.72 -2.46
C GLY A 66 23.07 -2.12 -2.78
N LEU A 67 22.28 -3.19 -2.64
CA LEU A 67 22.70 -4.55 -2.96
C LEU A 67 22.42 -4.90 -4.44
N PRO A 68 23.36 -5.59 -5.13
CA PRO A 68 23.10 -6.11 -6.46
C PRO A 68 21.99 -7.17 -6.39
N ARG A 69 21.16 -7.22 -7.43
CA ARG A 69 20.08 -8.21 -7.56
C ARG A 69 20.56 -9.36 -8.43
N THR A 70 20.02 -10.55 -8.21
CA THR A 70 20.35 -11.72 -9.03
C THR A 70 19.79 -11.58 -10.45
N ASP A 71 20.46 -12.22 -11.43
CA ASP A 71 20.06 -12.18 -12.84
C ASP A 71 18.64 -12.66 -13.08
N ARG A 72 18.14 -13.58 -12.24
CA ARG A 72 16.74 -14.06 -12.28
C ARG A 72 15.74 -12.93 -12.07
N VAL A 73 16.03 -12.00 -11.15
CA VAL A 73 15.18 -10.82 -10.87
C VAL A 73 15.28 -9.79 -11.99
N ILE A 74 16.40 -9.77 -12.73
CA ILE A 74 16.59 -8.89 -13.88
C ILE A 74 15.84 -9.44 -15.10
N ALA A 75 15.97 -10.74 -15.37
CA ALA A 75 15.35 -11.42 -16.49
C ALA A 75 13.82 -11.49 -16.39
N ALA A 76 13.26 -11.66 -15.18
CA ALA A 76 11.81 -11.69 -14.97
C ALA A 76 11.10 -10.42 -15.48
N ARG A 77 11.77 -9.26 -15.47
CA ARG A 77 11.21 -7.99 -15.98
C ARG A 77 11.23 -7.89 -17.50
N ALA A 78 12.09 -8.65 -18.18
CA ALA A 78 12.18 -8.61 -19.64
C ALA A 78 11.00 -9.31 -20.33
N ASP A 79 10.24 -10.13 -19.60
CA ASP A 79 9.04 -10.81 -20.09
C ASP A 79 7.77 -9.97 -19.83
N ALA A 80 6.83 -9.98 -20.78
CA ALA A 80 5.57 -9.25 -20.70
C ALA A 80 4.76 -9.62 -19.44
N ASN A 81 4.81 -10.88 -19.03
CA ASN A 81 4.16 -11.36 -17.82
C ASN A 81 4.75 -10.74 -16.54
N GLY A 82 6.07 -10.53 -16.51
CA GLY A 82 6.72 -9.85 -15.38
C GLY A 82 6.32 -8.39 -15.24
N ILE A 83 6.13 -7.69 -16.36
CA ILE A 83 5.66 -6.29 -16.36
C ILE A 83 4.20 -6.20 -15.91
N LEU A 84 3.34 -7.12 -16.35
CA LEU A 84 1.92 -7.18 -15.94
C LEU A 84 1.77 -7.56 -14.45
N ASP A 85 2.63 -8.43 -13.95
CA ASP A 85 2.70 -8.77 -12.53
C ASP A 85 3.18 -7.60 -11.67
N GLU A 86 4.22 -6.91 -12.13
CA GLU A 86 4.76 -5.72 -11.46
C GLU A 86 3.69 -4.60 -11.40
N THR A 87 3.00 -4.37 -12.52
CA THR A 87 1.93 -3.37 -12.60
C THR A 87 0.76 -3.72 -11.68
N GLY A 88 0.32 -4.98 -11.66
CA GLY A 88 -0.79 -5.41 -10.81
C GLY A 88 -0.50 -5.25 -9.32
N THR A 89 0.69 -5.63 -8.88
CA THR A 89 1.07 -5.52 -7.45
C THR A 89 1.23 -4.05 -7.04
N ARG A 90 1.77 -3.19 -7.92
CA ARG A 90 1.83 -1.74 -7.66
C ARG A 90 0.44 -1.12 -7.54
N LEU A 91 -0.48 -1.53 -8.41
CA LEU A 91 -1.86 -1.07 -8.36
C LEU A 91 -2.54 -1.48 -7.05
N GLU A 92 -2.33 -2.71 -6.60
CA GLU A 92 -2.84 -3.21 -5.31
C GLU A 92 -2.28 -2.42 -4.13
N LEU A 93 -0.96 -2.18 -4.10
CA LEU A 93 -0.29 -1.42 -3.04
C LEU A 93 -0.77 0.04 -3.00
N ALA A 94 -0.89 0.67 -4.16
CA ALA A 94 -1.42 2.03 -4.29
C ALA A 94 -2.87 2.08 -3.79
N GLY A 95 -3.68 1.07 -4.13
CA GLY A 95 -5.06 0.97 -3.71
C GLY A 95 -5.21 0.81 -2.20
N LYS A 96 -4.43 -0.08 -1.57
CA LYS A 96 -4.39 -0.24 -0.11
C LYS A 96 -4.00 1.07 0.59
N THR A 97 -2.91 1.69 0.14
CA THR A 97 -2.40 2.95 0.73
C THR A 97 -3.43 4.07 0.64
N LEU A 98 -4.13 4.20 -0.48
CA LEU A 98 -5.16 5.23 -0.66
C LEU A 98 -6.43 4.91 0.14
N SER A 99 -6.84 3.65 0.19
CA SER A 99 -7.97 3.20 1.04
C SER A 99 -7.72 3.52 2.52
N ASP A 100 -6.54 3.20 3.04
CA ASP A 100 -6.17 3.50 4.42
C ASP A 100 -6.23 5.01 4.71
N ARG A 101 -5.80 5.85 3.77
CA ARG A 101 -5.90 7.31 3.90
C ARG A 101 -7.35 7.79 3.95
N PHE A 102 -8.24 7.23 3.14
CA PHE A 102 -9.67 7.54 3.21
C PHE A 102 -10.27 7.13 4.55
N VAL A 103 -9.90 5.95 5.08
CA VAL A 103 -10.36 5.48 6.40
C VAL A 103 -9.86 6.40 7.52
N VAL A 104 -8.58 6.78 7.53
CA VAL A 104 -8.01 7.67 8.54
C VAL A 104 -8.64 9.07 8.47
N SER A 105 -8.78 9.63 7.26
CA SER A 105 -9.44 10.93 7.05
C SER A 105 -10.89 10.89 7.53
N GLY A 106 -11.63 9.84 7.16
CA GLY A 106 -13.03 9.65 7.57
C GLY A 106 -13.20 9.63 9.09
N LYS A 107 -12.35 8.87 9.80
CA LYS A 107 -12.35 8.82 11.27
C LYS A 107 -12.07 10.18 11.90
N ALA A 108 -11.11 10.95 11.35
CA ALA A 108 -10.78 12.28 11.86
C ALA A 108 -11.95 13.28 11.67
N THR A 109 -12.61 13.24 10.50
CA THR A 109 -13.78 14.07 10.22
C THR A 109 -14.97 13.67 11.10
N GLU A 110 -15.22 12.39 11.29
CA GLU A 110 -16.28 11.87 12.16
C GLU A 110 -16.07 12.29 13.63
N ALA A 111 -14.84 12.16 14.14
CA ALA A 111 -14.49 12.63 15.48
C ALA A 111 -14.70 14.15 15.63
N SER A 112 -14.37 14.94 14.60
CA SER A 112 -14.57 16.39 14.59
C SER A 112 -16.06 16.76 14.59
N LEU A 113 -16.88 16.06 13.79
CA LEU A 113 -18.33 16.23 13.76
C LEU A 113 -18.97 15.84 15.10
N ALA A 114 -18.54 14.73 15.70
CA ALA A 114 -19.02 14.30 17.01
C ALA A 114 -18.73 15.35 18.09
N ARG A 115 -17.53 15.94 18.09
CA ARG A 115 -17.15 17.00 19.03
C ARG A 115 -17.96 18.28 18.83
N LEU A 116 -18.22 18.69 17.60
CA LEU A 116 -19.06 19.86 17.29
C LEU A 116 -20.55 19.61 17.57
N GLY A 117 -20.98 18.35 17.58
CA GLY A 117 -22.34 17.93 17.94
C GLY A 117 -22.57 17.74 19.43
N ASP A 118 -21.50 17.70 20.24
CA ASP A 118 -21.60 17.50 21.68
C ASP A 118 -22.26 18.72 22.36
N ARG A 119 -23.35 18.45 23.09
CA ARG A 119 -24.10 19.46 23.85
C ARG A 119 -23.26 20.16 24.90
N ALA A 120 -22.38 19.43 25.60
CA ALA A 120 -21.54 20.02 26.65
C ALA A 120 -20.52 20.99 26.04
N PHE A 121 -19.87 20.57 24.95
CA PHE A 121 -18.96 21.42 24.18
C PHE A 121 -19.67 22.65 23.60
N ALA A 122 -20.87 22.49 23.02
CA ALA A 122 -21.65 23.58 22.48
C ALA A 122 -22.09 24.59 23.55
N GLN A 123 -22.49 24.12 24.73
CA GLN A 123 -22.82 24.97 25.87
C GLN A 123 -21.59 25.75 26.39
N GLN A 124 -20.44 25.09 26.48
CA GLN A 124 -19.19 25.71 26.89
C GLN A 124 -18.74 26.78 25.87
N MET A 125 -18.78 26.48 24.58
CA MET A 125 -18.49 27.42 23.50
C MET A 125 -19.41 28.65 23.55
N ARG A 126 -20.72 28.44 23.71
CA ARG A 126 -21.69 29.53 23.82
C ARG A 126 -21.43 30.45 25.02
N ARG A 127 -20.90 29.89 26.11
CA ARG A 127 -20.60 30.63 27.35
C ARG A 127 -19.30 31.42 27.26
N VAL A 128 -18.27 30.87 26.62
CA VAL A 128 -16.92 31.46 26.58
C VAL A 128 -16.73 32.36 25.37
N LEU A 129 -17.28 31.97 24.21
CA LEU A 129 -17.08 32.67 22.94
C LEU A 129 -18.39 32.60 22.10
N PRO A 130 -19.41 33.42 22.39
CA PRO A 130 -20.71 33.33 21.72
C PRO A 130 -20.64 33.54 20.19
N GLU A 131 -19.70 34.36 19.70
CA GLU A 131 -19.45 34.57 18.27
C GLU A 131 -18.95 33.30 17.55
N SER A 132 -18.37 32.35 18.30
CA SER A 132 -17.90 31.08 17.73
C SER A 132 -19.02 30.08 17.41
N VAL A 133 -20.26 30.33 17.88
CA VAL A 133 -21.39 29.41 17.66
C VAL A 133 -21.77 29.35 16.18
N GLU A 134 -21.81 30.49 15.49
CA GLU A 134 -22.07 30.52 14.05
C GLU A 134 -20.92 29.91 13.25
N ILE A 135 -19.68 30.16 13.69
CA ILE A 135 -18.48 29.57 13.07
C ILE A 135 -18.51 28.04 13.21
N ALA A 136 -18.91 27.53 14.38
CA ALA A 136 -19.04 26.09 14.62
C ALA A 136 -20.15 25.45 13.79
N ALA A 137 -21.28 26.13 13.59
CA ALA A 137 -22.35 25.66 12.71
C ALA A 137 -21.87 25.55 11.26
N LYS A 138 -21.21 26.60 10.73
CA LYS A 138 -20.61 26.60 9.39
C LYS A 138 -19.51 25.54 9.26
N ALA A 139 -18.68 25.36 10.28
CA ALA A 139 -17.65 24.33 10.31
C ALA A 139 -18.25 22.92 10.26
N ARG A 140 -19.34 22.69 10.99
CA ARG A 140 -20.07 21.41 10.97
C ARG A 140 -20.65 21.12 9.59
N GLU A 141 -21.28 22.10 8.95
CA GLU A 141 -21.82 21.95 7.60
C GLU A 141 -20.71 21.67 6.57
N ALA A 142 -19.61 22.42 6.62
CA ALA A 142 -18.46 22.21 5.75
C ALA A 142 -17.82 20.83 5.96
N LEU A 143 -17.71 20.36 7.20
CA LEU A 143 -17.18 19.02 7.51
C LEU A 143 -18.13 17.91 7.06
N ALA A 144 -19.44 18.08 7.20
CA ALA A 144 -20.43 17.12 6.71
C ALA A 144 -20.37 17.00 5.19
N LYS A 145 -20.37 18.14 4.48
CA LYS A 145 -20.20 18.16 3.02
C LYS A 145 -18.90 17.50 2.58
N ARG A 146 -17.79 17.80 3.27
CA ARG A 146 -16.49 17.16 2.99
C ARG A 146 -16.53 15.65 3.21
N GLN A 147 -17.21 15.18 4.25
CA GLN A 147 -17.36 13.74 4.52
C GLN A 147 -18.09 13.04 3.37
N ASP A 148 -19.15 13.63 2.84
CA ASP A 148 -19.90 13.07 1.71
C ASP A 148 -19.09 13.09 0.41
N GLU A 149 -18.35 14.18 0.16
CA GLU A 149 -17.43 14.27 -0.98
C GLU A 149 -16.32 13.23 -0.89
N ASP A 150 -15.72 13.02 0.29
CA ASP A 150 -14.65 12.05 0.51
C ASP A 150 -15.17 10.61 0.35
N LYS A 151 -16.39 10.29 0.79
CA LYS A 151 -17.05 9.00 0.52
C LYS A 151 -17.25 8.78 -0.97
N SER A 152 -17.82 9.75 -1.68
CA SER A 152 -18.01 9.68 -3.13
C SER A 152 -16.69 9.54 -3.90
N ARG A 153 -15.62 10.19 -3.43
CA ARG A 153 -14.28 10.03 -4.02
C ARG A 153 -13.72 8.63 -3.75
N ALA A 154 -13.88 8.11 -2.54
CA ALA A 154 -13.43 6.76 -2.18
C ALA A 154 -14.14 5.69 -3.03
N GLU A 155 -15.47 5.81 -3.23
CA GLU A 155 -16.25 4.89 -4.08
C GLU A 155 -15.81 4.94 -5.54
N ARG A 156 -15.67 6.14 -6.12
CA ARG A 156 -15.18 6.30 -7.50
C ARG A 156 -13.78 5.73 -7.68
N PHE A 157 -12.93 5.92 -6.68
CA PHE A 157 -11.57 5.39 -6.70
C PHE A 157 -11.54 3.87 -6.59
N ALA A 158 -12.34 3.28 -5.70
CA ALA A 158 -12.48 1.83 -5.58
C ALA A 158 -12.93 1.21 -6.92
N LYS A 159 -13.96 1.78 -7.55
CA LYS A 159 -14.42 1.34 -8.86
C LYS A 159 -13.34 1.44 -9.94
N ALA A 160 -12.59 2.54 -9.97
CA ALA A 160 -11.51 2.72 -10.94
C ALA A 160 -10.35 1.71 -10.73
N LEU A 161 -10.07 1.33 -9.48
CA LEU A 161 -9.10 0.27 -9.19
C LEU A 161 -9.59 -1.08 -9.67
N ASP A 162 -10.85 -1.42 -9.41
CA ASP A 162 -11.45 -2.68 -9.85
C ASP A 162 -11.39 -2.80 -11.39
N GLU A 163 -11.80 -1.74 -12.11
CA GLU A 163 -11.69 -1.68 -13.57
C GLU A 163 -10.25 -1.81 -14.07
N ALA A 164 -9.28 -1.20 -13.38
CA ALA A 164 -7.87 -1.32 -13.74
C ALA A 164 -7.32 -2.74 -13.48
N GLN A 165 -7.75 -3.40 -12.42
CA GLN A 165 -7.42 -4.79 -12.12
C GLN A 165 -8.02 -5.75 -13.15
N GLU A 166 -9.28 -5.55 -13.55
CA GLU A 166 -9.95 -6.32 -14.60
C GLU A 166 -9.22 -6.20 -15.95
N ARG A 167 -8.85 -4.96 -16.34
CA ARG A 167 -8.08 -4.73 -17.58
C ARG A 167 -6.72 -5.42 -17.54
N LEU A 168 -6.04 -5.39 -16.40
CA LEU A 168 -4.78 -6.13 -16.22
C LEU A 168 -4.98 -7.63 -16.34
N ALA A 169 -6.05 -8.18 -15.77
CA ALA A 169 -6.38 -9.60 -15.90
C ALA A 169 -6.69 -9.98 -17.37
N ALA A 170 -7.41 -9.14 -18.10
CA ALA A 170 -7.67 -9.34 -19.54
C ALA A 170 -6.38 -9.33 -20.37
N LEU A 171 -5.45 -8.40 -20.07
CA LEU A 171 -4.14 -8.34 -20.73
C LEU A 171 -3.31 -9.59 -20.45
N ARG A 172 -3.35 -10.13 -19.21
CA ARG A 172 -2.70 -11.41 -18.88
C ARG A 172 -3.27 -12.56 -19.69
N ALA A 173 -4.60 -12.68 -19.76
CA ALA A 173 -5.26 -13.73 -20.52
C ALA A 173 -4.93 -13.66 -22.02
N LEU A 174 -4.75 -12.46 -22.58
CA LEU A 174 -4.28 -12.28 -23.96
C LEU A 174 -2.82 -12.69 -24.14
N ALA A 175 -1.94 -12.33 -23.22
CA ALA A 175 -0.53 -12.70 -23.26
C ALA A 175 -0.32 -14.21 -23.16
N GLU A 176 -1.14 -14.91 -22.38
CA GLU A 176 -1.11 -16.38 -22.27
C GLU A 176 -1.60 -17.09 -23.53
N ARG A 177 -2.55 -16.51 -24.28
CA ARG A 177 -3.08 -17.07 -25.53
C ARG A 177 -2.16 -16.92 -26.74
N GLN A 178 -1.17 -16.01 -26.66
CA GLN A 178 -0.20 -15.77 -27.74
C GLN A 178 1.08 -16.59 -27.61
N ARG A 179 1.16 -17.48 -26.61
CA ARG A 179 2.22 -18.49 -26.44
C ARG A 179 1.74 -19.84 -26.96
#